data_AF-A0A0D6LHJ8-F1
#
_entry.id   AF-A0A0D6LHJ8-F1
#
_cell.length_a   1.000
_cell.length_b   1.000
_cell.length_c   1.000
_cell.angle_alpha   90.00
_cell.angle_beta   90.00
_cell.angle_gamma   90.00
#
_symmetry.space_group_name_H-M   'P 1'
#
loop_
_entity.id
_entity.type
_entity.pdbx_description
1 polymer ?
#
loop_
_entity_poly.entity_id
_entity_poly.type
_entity_poly.pdbx_seq_one_letter_code
_entity_poly.pdbx_strand_id
1 'polypeptide(L)'
;MPDFTVAGPLVAAVCYYGTVLGTAELSRRILDKTISKKTSFHRFLIELIGTAQICTCVFENAVIVQHYGVSSFFIATTVLGFIFSSTGRGSYGTPLTPIEMLYYGEIRLSRFLLFLLAEMIGGAIAWHIARTLWFHSLQYSQTHMEMFVNSQNTCSIVHQRDFLIVLAYEITGCFAMRSVLPRLPANVGKYLAPAFIASLFSFCE
;
A
#
# COMPACT_ATOMS: atom_id res chain seq x y z
N MET A 1 -30.11 18.46 -0.28
CA MET A 1 -29.58 17.65 0.83
C MET A 1 -28.56 16.72 0.19
N PRO A 2 -27.27 16.74 0.57
CA PRO A 2 -26.29 15.88 -0.07
C PRO A 2 -26.66 14.42 0.19
N ASP A 3 -26.70 13.61 -0.86
CA ASP A 3 -27.16 12.22 -0.83
C ASP A 3 -26.28 11.39 0.11
N PHE A 4 -26.85 11.01 1.26
CA PHE A 4 -26.21 10.11 2.23
C PHE A 4 -25.79 8.76 1.61
N THR A 5 -26.38 8.39 0.47
CA THR A 5 -26.05 7.18 -0.30
C THR A 5 -24.71 7.26 -1.02
N VAL A 6 -24.26 8.45 -1.42
CA VAL A 6 -22.98 8.66 -2.13
C VAL A 6 -21.85 8.96 -1.16
N ALA A 7 -22.11 9.52 0.02
CA ALA A 7 -21.05 9.85 1.00
C ALA A 7 -20.64 8.68 1.90
N GLY A 8 -21.52 7.68 2.11
CA GLY A 8 -21.30 6.58 3.03
C GLY A 8 -20.01 5.78 2.78
N PRO A 9 -19.79 5.24 1.56
CA PRO A 9 -18.60 4.45 1.26
C PRO A 9 -17.30 5.25 1.39
N LEU A 10 -17.30 6.53 0.99
CA LEU A 10 -16.14 7.41 1.12
C LEU A 10 -15.81 7.68 2.60
N VAL A 11 -16.81 7.93 3.44
CA VAL A 11 -16.60 8.14 4.88
C VAL A 11 -16.04 6.86 5.52
N ALA A 12 -16.59 5.70 5.17
CA ALA A 12 -16.09 4.41 5.65
C ALA A 12 -14.62 4.19 5.24
N ALA A 13 -14.26 4.46 3.98
CA ALA A 13 -12.90 4.35 3.49
C ALA A 13 -11.95 5.35 4.16
N VAL A 14 -12.37 6.61 4.36
CA VAL A 14 -11.56 7.62 5.07
C VAL A 14 -11.33 7.22 6.53
N CYS A 15 -12.34 6.71 7.22
CA CYS A 15 -12.20 6.17 8.57
C CYS A 15 -11.28 4.93 8.61
N TYR A 16 -11.37 4.07 7.60
CA TYR A 16 -10.48 2.92 7.43
C TYR A 16 -9.03 3.38 7.26
N TYR A 17 -8.75 4.28 6.31
CA TYR A 17 -7.41 4.84 6.12
C TYR A 17 -6.89 5.53 7.38
N GLY A 18 -7.73 6.34 8.04
CA GLY A 18 -7.37 7.03 9.27
C GLY A 18 -6.94 6.06 10.38
N THR A 19 -7.68 4.96 10.56
CA THR A 19 -7.35 3.91 11.53
C THR A 19 -6.01 3.26 11.23
N VAL A 20 -5.77 2.88 9.97
CA VAL A 20 -4.53 2.22 9.53
C VAL A 20 -3.33 3.15 9.66
N LEU A 21 -3.45 4.39 9.18
CA LEU A 21 -2.40 5.41 9.29
C LEU A 21 -2.08 5.75 10.75
N GLY A 22 -3.11 5.92 11.58
CA GLY A 22 -2.96 6.25 12.99
C GLY A 22 -2.29 5.13 13.79
N THR A 23 -2.73 3.89 13.60
CA THR A 23 -2.14 2.72 14.26
C THR A 23 -0.70 2.48 13.80
N ALA A 24 -0.40 2.64 12.51
CA ALA A 24 0.96 2.49 12.00
C ALA A 24 1.90 3.58 12.54
N GLU A 25 1.47 4.84 12.57
CA GLU A 25 2.27 5.93 13.15
C GLU A 25 2.48 5.74 14.65
N LEU A 26 1.46 5.29 15.39
CA LEU A 26 1.58 4.95 16.80
C LEU A 26 2.59 3.81 17.02
N SER A 27 2.49 2.72 16.26
CA SER A 27 3.44 1.60 16.33
C SER A 27 4.87 2.03 16.05
N ARG A 28 5.09 2.89 15.06
CA ARG A 28 6.43 3.44 14.77
C ARG A 28 6.95 4.30 15.91
N ARG A 29 6.11 5.13 16.53
CA ARG A 29 6.51 5.94 17.69
C ARG A 29 6.86 5.10 18.91
N ILE A 30 6.11 4.02 19.16
CA ILE A 30 6.41 3.07 20.22
C ILE A 30 7.75 2.39 19.93
N LEU A 31 7.94 1.89 18.69
CA LEU A 31 9.17 1.26 18.24
C LEU A 31 10.40 2.16 18.39
N ASP A 32 10.29 3.43 17.99
CA ASP A 32 11.36 4.42 18.10
C ASP A 32 11.75 4.72 19.56
N LYS A 33 10.84 4.50 20.51
CA LYS A 33 11.09 4.66 21.96
C LYS A 33 11.64 3.39 22.62
N THR A 34 11.28 2.21 22.13
CA THR A 34 11.62 0.93 22.77
C THR A 34 12.88 0.28 22.21
N ILE A 35 13.17 0.45 20.91
CA ILE A 35 14.26 -0.25 20.22
C ILE A 35 15.22 0.76 19.57
N SER A 36 16.53 0.50 19.69
CA SER A 36 17.55 1.35 19.08
C SER A 36 17.49 1.32 17.54
N LYS A 37 17.44 2.51 16.94
CA LYS A 37 17.41 2.74 15.49
C LYS A 37 18.59 2.17 14.70
N LYS A 38 19.68 1.82 15.39
CA LYS A 38 20.88 1.23 14.76
C LYS A 38 20.73 -0.28 14.53
N THR A 39 19.75 -0.93 15.15
CA THR A 39 19.59 -2.38 15.09
C THR A 39 18.93 -2.81 13.76
N SER A 40 19.36 -3.97 13.24
CA SER A 40 18.69 -4.59 12.08
C SER A 40 17.24 -4.95 12.39
N PHE A 41 16.92 -5.26 13.64
CA PHE A 41 15.56 -5.56 14.09
C PHE A 41 14.65 -4.33 14.05
N HIS A 42 15.14 -3.15 14.42
CA HIS A 42 14.38 -1.90 14.23
C HIS A 42 14.03 -1.66 12.75
N ARG A 43 15.00 -1.85 11.85
CA ARG A 43 14.79 -1.73 10.40
C ARG A 43 13.79 -2.76 9.87
N PHE A 44 13.88 -4.00 10.34
CA PHE A 44 12.91 -5.05 10.03
C PHE A 44 11.49 -4.63 10.41
N LEU A 45 11.29 -4.11 11.62
CA LEU A 45 9.96 -3.69 12.08
C LEU A 45 9.44 -2.44 11.37
N ILE A 46 10.32 -1.48 11.01
CA ILE A 46 9.93 -0.33 10.19
C ILE A 46 9.42 -0.79 8.82
N GLU A 47 10.11 -1.73 8.18
CA GLU A 47 9.71 -2.29 6.89
C GLU A 47 8.40 -3.08 6.98
N LEU A 48 8.25 -3.89 8.03
CA LEU A 48 7.03 -4.65 8.30
C LEU A 48 5.83 -3.71 8.50
N ILE A 49 5.96 -2.66 9.32
CA ILE A 49 4.88 -1.70 9.58
C ILE A 49 4.57 -0.89 8.32
N GLY A 50 5.59 -0.46 7.57
CA GLY A 50 5.42 0.25 6.29
C GLY A 50 4.67 -0.59 5.27
N THR A 51 5.09 -1.83 5.06
CA THR A 51 4.44 -2.76 4.14
C THR A 51 3.01 -3.06 4.59
N ALA A 52 2.80 -3.36 5.88
CA ALA A 52 1.48 -3.65 6.41
C ALA A 52 0.52 -2.46 6.20
N GLN A 53 0.98 -1.22 6.46
CA GLN A 53 0.20 -0.01 6.24
C GLN A 53 -0.19 0.15 4.75
N ILE A 54 0.79 0.08 3.84
CA ILE A 54 0.55 0.29 2.41
C ILE A 54 -0.43 -0.75 1.89
N CYS A 55 -0.16 -2.05 2.11
CA CYS A 55 -1.01 -3.13 1.64
C CYS A 55 -2.43 -3.05 2.20
N THR A 56 -2.57 -2.74 3.49
CA THR A 56 -3.90 -2.61 4.11
C THR A 56 -4.72 -1.49 3.48
N CYS A 57 -4.09 -0.35 3.16
CA CYS A 57 -4.75 0.74 2.45
C CYS A 57 -5.09 0.38 1.00
N VAL A 58 -4.21 -0.35 0.29
CA VAL A 58 -4.47 -0.78 -1.09
C VAL A 58 -5.70 -1.69 -1.18
N PHE A 59 -5.94 -2.56 -0.20
CA PHE A 59 -7.17 -3.36 -0.18
C PHE A 59 -8.44 -2.51 -0.14
N GLU A 60 -8.43 -1.38 0.57
CA GLU A 60 -9.56 -0.46 0.62
C GLU A 60 -9.72 0.37 -0.65
N ASN A 61 -8.64 0.58 -1.42
CA ASN A 61 -8.72 1.29 -2.69
C ASN A 61 -9.65 0.60 -3.71
N ALA A 62 -9.79 -0.73 -3.63
CA ALA A 62 -10.75 -1.47 -4.46
C ALA A 62 -12.21 -1.00 -4.24
N VAL A 63 -12.56 -0.62 -3.01
CA VAL A 63 -13.88 -0.04 -2.68
C VAL A 63 -14.04 1.34 -3.33
N ILE A 64 -12.98 2.17 -3.32
CA ILE A 64 -13.01 3.50 -3.93
C ILE A 64 -13.24 3.41 -5.44
N VAL A 65 -12.53 2.51 -6.12
CA VAL A 65 -12.66 2.29 -7.57
C VAL A 65 -14.09 1.88 -7.92
N GLN A 66 -14.64 0.89 -7.19
CA GLN A 66 -15.95 0.32 -7.47
C GLN A 66 -17.09 1.36 -7.35
N HIS A 67 -16.97 2.32 -6.43
CA HIS A 67 -18.05 3.28 -6.17
C HIS A 67 -17.83 4.67 -6.79
N TYR A 68 -16.58 5.10 -6.96
CA TYR A 68 -16.25 6.47 -7.39
C TYR A 68 -15.36 6.52 -8.64
N GLY A 69 -15.00 5.36 -9.19
CA GLY A 69 -14.26 5.23 -10.43
C GLY A 69 -12.76 5.55 -10.32
N VAL A 70 -12.10 5.40 -11.47
CA VAL A 70 -10.64 5.49 -11.64
C VAL A 70 -10.07 6.85 -11.27
N SER A 71 -10.80 7.95 -11.53
CA SER A 71 -10.35 9.31 -11.17
C SER A 71 -10.23 9.51 -9.66
N SER A 72 -11.14 8.90 -8.88
CA SER A 72 -11.12 8.97 -7.42
C SER A 72 -10.03 8.08 -6.85
N PHE A 73 -9.80 6.91 -7.46
CA PHE A 73 -8.66 6.05 -7.14
C PHE A 73 -7.31 6.75 -7.36
N PHE A 74 -7.16 7.47 -8.46
CA PHE A 74 -5.97 8.28 -8.73
C PHE A 74 -5.70 9.28 -7.60
N ILE A 75 -6.72 10.02 -7.19
CA ILE A 75 -6.62 11.03 -6.13
C ILE A 75 -6.28 10.35 -4.79
N ALA A 76 -7.02 9.31 -4.41
CA ALA A 76 -6.80 8.59 -3.15
C ALA A 76 -5.38 8.00 -3.07
N THR A 77 -4.94 7.33 -4.13
CA THR A 77 -3.60 6.71 -4.21
C THR A 77 -2.50 7.76 -4.20
N THR A 78 -2.69 8.91 -4.87
CA THR A 78 -1.73 10.03 -4.83
C THR A 78 -1.57 10.59 -3.42
N VAL A 79 -2.70 10.85 -2.73
CA VAL A 79 -2.71 11.39 -1.36
C VAL A 79 -2.07 10.39 -0.39
N LEU A 80 -2.46 9.12 -0.47
CA LEU A 80 -1.88 8.06 0.35
C LEU A 80 -0.37 7.90 0.11
N GLY A 81 0.06 7.89 -1.16
CA GLY A 81 1.48 7.81 -1.49
C GLY A 81 2.29 8.99 -0.95
N PHE A 82 1.73 10.21 -0.95
CA PHE A 82 2.37 11.36 -0.31
C PHE A 82 2.48 11.18 1.22
N ILE A 83 1.43 10.68 1.87
CA ILE A 83 1.45 10.37 3.30
C ILE A 83 2.50 9.29 3.61
N PHE A 84 2.57 8.23 2.79
CA PHE A 84 3.54 7.15 2.96
C PHE A 84 4.97 7.66 2.79
N SER A 85 5.24 8.45 1.77
CA SER A 85 6.55 9.09 1.57
C SER A 85 6.92 10.01 2.74
N SER A 86 5.94 10.63 3.39
CA SER A 86 6.15 11.49 4.56
C SER A 86 6.35 10.73 5.88
N THR A 87 5.70 9.58 6.06
CA THR A 87 5.58 8.88 7.35
C THR A 87 6.35 7.56 7.43
N GLY A 88 6.80 7.03 6.29
CA GLY A 88 7.38 5.70 6.16
C GLY A 88 8.73 5.49 6.86
N ARG A 89 9.40 6.56 7.32
CA ARG A 89 10.70 6.51 8.04
C ARG A 89 11.78 5.67 7.30
N GLY A 90 11.73 5.65 5.97
CA GLY A 90 12.67 4.90 5.14
C GLY A 90 12.31 3.43 4.89
N SER A 91 11.07 3.00 5.17
CA SER A 91 10.53 1.75 4.64
C SER A 91 10.37 1.84 3.12
N TYR A 92 10.68 0.74 2.43
CA TYR A 92 10.54 0.60 0.99
C TYR A 92 9.10 0.25 0.58
N GLY A 93 8.45 -0.66 1.31
CA GLY A 93 7.09 -1.11 1.05
C GLY A 93 6.93 -1.90 -0.26
N THR A 94 8.05 -2.35 -0.85
CA THR A 94 8.08 -3.09 -2.11
C THR A 94 9.41 -3.85 -2.25
N PRO A 95 9.37 -5.13 -2.68
CA PRO A 95 10.59 -5.92 -2.85
C PRO A 95 11.46 -5.43 -4.01
N LEU A 96 10.91 -4.64 -4.95
CA LEU A 96 11.64 -4.18 -6.11
C LEU A 96 12.87 -3.34 -5.74
N THR A 97 12.73 -2.45 -4.75
CA THR A 97 13.85 -1.58 -4.34
C THR A 97 14.97 -2.38 -3.66
N PRO A 98 14.70 -3.27 -2.67
CA PRO A 98 15.71 -4.19 -2.15
C PRO A 98 16.35 -5.10 -3.22
N ILE A 99 15.59 -5.61 -4.21
CA ILE A 99 16.13 -6.42 -5.30
C ILE A 99 17.17 -5.63 -6.11
N GLU A 100 16.86 -4.39 -6.47
CA GLU A 100 17.79 -3.53 -7.20
C GLU A 100 19.04 -3.21 -6.39
N MET A 101 18.87 -2.86 -5.11
CA MET A 101 20.00 -2.60 -4.22
C MET A 101 20.90 -3.84 -4.06
N LEU A 102 20.34 -5.05 -4.11
CA LEU A 102 21.12 -6.28 -4.12
C LEU A 102 21.86 -6.45 -5.45
N TYR A 103 21.19 -6.22 -6.58
CA TYR A 103 21.77 -6.32 -7.92
C TYR A 103 22.94 -5.34 -8.14
N TYR A 104 22.79 -4.10 -7.68
CA TYR A 104 23.86 -3.08 -7.75
C TYR A 104 24.91 -3.21 -6.65
N GLY A 105 24.79 -4.18 -5.74
CA GLY A 105 25.76 -4.41 -4.67
C GLY A 105 25.72 -3.40 -3.52
N GLU A 106 24.65 -2.60 -3.41
CA GLU A 106 24.46 -1.62 -2.33
C GLU A 106 24.08 -2.27 -0.99
N ILE A 107 23.45 -3.45 -1.02
CA ILE A 107 23.12 -4.23 0.18
C ILE A 107 23.65 -5.67 0.10
N ARG A 108 23.93 -6.24 1.27
CA ARG A 108 24.29 -7.66 1.42
C ARG A 108 23.03 -8.54 1.31
N LEU A 109 23.21 -9.77 0.84
CA LEU A 109 22.15 -10.78 0.75
C LEU A 109 21.38 -10.98 2.08
N SER A 110 22.08 -11.00 3.22
CA SER A 110 21.43 -11.14 4.53
C SER A 110 20.47 -10.00 4.86
N ARG A 111 20.79 -8.77 4.43
CA ARG A 111 19.92 -7.61 4.63
C ARG A 111 18.75 -7.60 3.66
N PHE A 112 18.98 -8.04 2.42
CA PHE A 112 17.93 -8.26 1.44
C PHE A 112 16.88 -9.27 1.97
N LEU A 113 17.31 -10.44 2.43
CA LEU A 113 16.42 -11.47 2.97
C LEU A 113 15.63 -10.98 4.19
N LEU A 114 16.24 -10.13 5.01
CA LEU A 114 15.57 -9.50 6.15
C LEU A 114 14.44 -8.57 5.70
N PHE A 115 14.65 -7.74 4.67
CA PHE A 115 13.59 -6.90 4.13
C PHE A 115 12.51 -7.71 3.44
N LEU A 116 12.87 -8.69 2.61
CA LEU A 116 11.91 -9.58 1.96
C LEU A 116 11.04 -10.31 2.97
N LEU A 117 11.62 -10.81 4.06
CA LEU A 117 10.86 -11.44 5.13
C LEU A 117 9.91 -10.45 5.83
N ALA A 118 10.36 -9.23 6.09
CA ALA A 118 9.53 -8.19 6.69
C ALA A 118 8.33 -7.83 5.80
N GLU A 119 8.56 -7.74 4.48
CA GLU A 119 7.52 -7.44 3.49
C GLU A 119 6.52 -8.59 3.35
N MET A 120 6.98 -9.85 3.28
CA MET A 120 6.09 -11.02 3.24
C MET A 120 5.21 -11.11 4.50
N ILE A 121 5.80 -10.94 5.69
CA ILE A 121 5.05 -10.94 6.95
C ILE A 121 4.11 -9.75 7.02
N GLY A 122 4.58 -8.56 6.61
CA GLY A 122 3.78 -7.33 6.57
C GLY A 122 2.56 -7.47 5.65
N GLY A 123 2.72 -8.05 4.47
CA GLY A 123 1.62 -8.33 3.54
C GLY A 123 0.63 -9.36 4.09
N ALA A 124 1.11 -10.43 4.74
CA ALA A 124 0.23 -11.40 5.39
C ALA A 124 -0.57 -10.76 6.55
N ILE A 125 0.10 -9.96 7.39
CA ILE A 125 -0.57 -9.22 8.47
C ILE A 125 -1.58 -8.22 7.91
N ALA A 126 -1.25 -7.51 6.82
CA ALA A 126 -2.14 -6.55 6.17
C ALA A 126 -3.47 -7.20 5.77
N TRP A 127 -3.43 -8.42 5.21
CA TRP A 127 -4.64 -9.16 4.87
C TRP A 127 -5.51 -9.45 6.09
N HIS A 128 -4.91 -9.85 7.20
CA HIS A 128 -5.64 -10.07 8.46
C HIS A 128 -6.24 -8.78 9.03
N ILE A 129 -5.49 -7.68 8.98
CA ILE A 129 -5.96 -6.37 9.43
C ILE A 129 -7.14 -5.92 8.56
N ALA A 130 -7.02 -6.01 7.23
CA ALA A 130 -8.08 -5.61 6.31
C ALA A 130 -9.38 -6.37 6.56
N ARG A 131 -9.31 -7.70 6.68
CA ARG A 131 -10.47 -8.54 7.00
C ARG A 131 -11.10 -8.19 8.35
N THR A 132 -10.28 -7.88 9.36
CA THR A 132 -10.77 -7.50 10.69
C THR A 132 -11.47 -6.14 10.64
N LEU A 133 -10.90 -5.18 9.92
CA LEU A 133 -11.50 -3.86 9.74
C LEU A 133 -12.83 -3.96 8.98
N TRP A 134 -12.87 -4.71 7.87
CA TRP A 134 -14.11 -4.95 7.13
C TRP A 134 -15.17 -5.65 8.00
N PHE A 135 -14.76 -6.60 8.84
CA PHE A 135 -15.67 -7.26 9.79
C PHE A 135 -16.27 -6.28 10.81
N HIS A 136 -15.48 -5.35 11.33
CA HIS A 136 -15.97 -4.35 12.27
C HIS A 136 -16.78 -3.23 11.61
N SER A 137 -16.66 -3.06 10.30
CA SER A 137 -17.40 -2.05 9.54
C SER A 137 -18.60 -2.59 8.76
N LEU A 138 -18.94 -3.88 8.91
CA LEU A 138 -20.07 -4.55 8.22
C LEU A 138 -21.40 -3.80 8.37
N GLN A 139 -21.67 -3.25 9.55
CA GLN A 139 -22.93 -2.56 9.84
C GLN A 139 -23.02 -1.17 9.18
N TYR A 140 -21.88 -0.61 8.77
CA TYR A 140 -21.79 0.74 8.23
C TYR A 140 -21.64 0.78 6.70
N SER A 141 -21.19 -0.32 6.07
CA SER A 141 -20.99 -0.39 4.62
C SER A 141 -21.32 -1.77 4.07
N GLN A 142 -22.26 -1.83 3.13
CA GLN A 142 -22.59 -3.07 2.41
C GLN A 142 -21.39 -3.59 1.60
N THR A 143 -20.57 -2.70 1.06
CA THR A 143 -19.35 -3.06 0.31
C THR A 143 -18.32 -3.77 1.19
N HIS A 144 -18.20 -3.38 2.47
CA HIS A 144 -17.33 -4.09 3.41
C HIS A 144 -17.84 -5.50 3.73
N MET A 145 -19.16 -5.70 3.71
CA MET A 145 -19.75 -7.03 3.82
C MET A 145 -19.42 -7.91 2.62
N GLU A 146 -19.57 -7.38 1.40
CA GLU A 146 -19.21 -8.10 0.17
C GLU A 146 -17.72 -8.46 0.15
N MET A 147 -16.83 -7.51 0.46
CA MET A 147 -15.39 -7.75 0.55
C MET A 147 -15.05 -8.80 1.61
N PHE A 148 -15.68 -8.75 2.78
CA PHE A 148 -15.46 -9.73 3.84
C PHE A 148 -15.92 -11.14 3.43
N VAL A 149 -17.11 -11.29 2.84
CA VAL A 149 -17.62 -12.58 2.36
C VAL A 149 -16.74 -13.13 1.24
N ASN A 150 -16.34 -12.31 0.27
CA ASN A 150 -15.43 -12.71 -0.80
C ASN A 150 -14.05 -13.13 -0.27
N SER A 151 -13.57 -12.47 0.79
CA SER A 151 -12.29 -12.84 1.44
C SER A 151 -12.30 -14.23 2.09
N GLN A 152 -13.47 -14.79 2.41
CA GLN A 152 -13.60 -16.11 3.02
C GLN A 152 -13.63 -17.25 1.99
N ASN A 153 -14.15 -16.98 0.80
CA ASN A 153 -14.49 -18.00 -0.18
C ASN A 153 -13.48 -18.12 -1.34
N THR A 154 -12.51 -17.21 -1.43
CA THR A 154 -11.61 -17.13 -2.59
C THR A 154 -10.18 -16.84 -2.16
N CYS A 155 -9.31 -17.85 -2.23
CA CYS A 155 -7.86 -17.69 -2.31
C CYS A 155 -7.45 -18.04 -3.74
N SER A 156 -7.88 -17.22 -4.70
CA SER A 156 -7.60 -17.42 -6.12
C SER A 156 -7.03 -16.15 -6.70
N ILE A 157 -6.04 -16.31 -7.58
CA ILE A 157 -5.54 -15.21 -8.41
C ILE A 157 -6.62 -14.93 -9.45
N VAL A 158 -7.53 -14.02 -9.14
CA VAL A 158 -8.59 -13.59 -10.06
C VAL A 158 -8.08 -12.34 -10.79
N HIS A 159 -7.64 -12.51 -12.03
CA HIS A 159 -7.35 -11.39 -12.89
C HIS A 159 -8.62 -10.95 -13.61
N GLN A 160 -8.87 -9.63 -13.66
CA GLN A 160 -9.95 -9.08 -14.48
C GLN A 160 -9.64 -9.16 -15.99
N ARG A 161 -8.37 -9.37 -16.35
CA ARG A 161 -7.85 -9.43 -17.71
C ARG A 161 -6.97 -10.66 -17.90
N ASP A 162 -6.66 -10.99 -19.16
CA ASP A 162 -5.74 -12.09 -19.48
C ASP A 162 -4.37 -11.90 -18.83
N PHE A 163 -3.81 -13.00 -18.33
CA PHE A 163 -2.53 -13.01 -17.63
C PHE A 163 -1.40 -12.33 -18.42
N LEU A 164 -1.33 -12.54 -19.74
CA LEU A 164 -0.30 -11.93 -20.59
C LEU A 164 -0.40 -10.41 -20.64
N ILE A 165 -1.61 -9.86 -20.63
CA ILE A 165 -1.83 -8.41 -20.64
C ILE A 165 -1.41 -7.84 -19.29
N VAL A 166 -1.81 -8.48 -18.19
CA VAL A 166 -1.40 -8.09 -16.83
C VAL A 166 0.12 -8.15 -16.69
N LEU A 167 0.76 -9.21 -17.17
CA LEU A 167 2.22 -9.36 -17.13
C LEU A 167 2.93 -8.26 -17.92
N ALA A 168 2.50 -8.00 -19.16
CA ALA A 168 3.06 -6.94 -19.97
C ALA A 168 2.89 -5.56 -19.32
N TYR A 169 1.75 -5.35 -18.67
CA TYR A 169 1.46 -4.14 -17.92
C TYR A 169 2.40 -3.95 -16.74
N GLU A 170 2.56 -4.96 -15.89
CA GLU A 170 3.46 -4.92 -14.73
C GLU A 170 4.91 -4.66 -15.14
N ILE A 171 5.37 -5.31 -16.22
CA ILE A 171 6.72 -5.07 -16.77
C ILE A 171 6.86 -3.62 -17.25
N THR A 172 5.89 -3.12 -18.01
CA THR A 172 5.92 -1.77 -18.57
C THR A 172 5.83 -0.70 -17.48
N GLY A 173 4.96 -0.92 -16.49
CA GLY A 173 4.79 -0.05 -15.32
C GLY A 173 6.07 0.00 -14.48
N CYS A 174 6.67 -1.15 -14.18
CA CYS A 174 7.96 -1.21 -13.49
C CYS A 174 9.06 -0.46 -14.27
N PHE A 175 9.15 -0.69 -15.58
CA PHE A 175 10.12 0.02 -16.42
C PHE A 175 9.90 1.53 -16.44
N ALA A 176 8.64 1.98 -16.54
CA ALA A 176 8.28 3.39 -16.51
C ALA A 176 8.62 4.05 -15.16
N MET A 177 8.26 3.39 -14.05
CA MET A 177 8.64 3.83 -12.70
C MET A 177 10.15 4.01 -12.57
N ARG A 178 10.94 3.04 -13.03
CA ARG A 178 12.40 3.12 -12.92
C ARG A 178 13.07 4.06 -13.91
N SER A 179 12.40 4.38 -15.01
CA SER A 179 12.88 5.40 -15.95
C SER A 179 12.66 6.83 -15.45
N VAL A 180 11.59 7.06 -14.67
CA VAL A 180 11.17 8.40 -14.25
C VAL A 180 11.58 8.72 -12.82
N LEU A 181 11.33 7.83 -11.85
CA LEU A 181 11.51 8.12 -10.43
C LEU A 181 12.94 8.54 -10.05
N PRO A 182 14.02 7.88 -10.55
CA PRO A 182 15.39 8.28 -10.22
C PRO A 182 15.79 9.65 -10.79
N ARG A 183 15.07 10.13 -11.81
CA ARG A 183 15.33 11.43 -12.46
C ARG A 183 14.57 12.58 -11.80
N LEU A 184 13.67 12.30 -10.85
CA LEU A 184 12.94 13.33 -10.14
C LEU A 184 13.87 14.07 -9.17
N PRO A 185 13.86 15.42 -9.15
CA PRO A 185 14.63 16.19 -8.18
C PRO A 185 14.18 15.85 -6.75
N ALA A 186 15.12 15.69 -5.81
CA ALA A 186 14.82 15.32 -4.42
C ALA A 186 13.77 16.23 -3.74
N ASN A 187 13.76 17.52 -4.10
CA ASN A 187 12.84 18.51 -3.54
C ASN A 187 11.38 18.32 -4.01
N VAL A 188 11.17 17.75 -5.20
CA VAL A 188 9.85 17.62 -5.83
C VAL A 188 9.40 16.16 -5.92
N GLY A 189 10.35 15.22 -5.88
CA GLY A 189 10.09 13.78 -5.98
C GLY A 189 9.11 13.28 -4.93
N LYS A 190 9.12 13.87 -3.72
CA LYS A 190 8.16 13.55 -2.66
C LYS A 190 6.69 13.75 -3.05
N TYR A 191 6.41 14.71 -3.94
CA TYR A 191 5.05 15.06 -4.37
C TYR A 191 4.72 14.43 -5.73
N LEU A 192 5.68 14.45 -6.65
CA LEU A 192 5.48 13.95 -8.02
C LEU A 192 5.57 12.43 -8.14
N ALA A 193 6.39 11.76 -7.34
CA ALA A 193 6.51 10.31 -7.40
C ALA A 193 5.17 9.60 -7.06
N PRO A 194 4.46 9.97 -5.96
CA PRO A 194 3.14 9.41 -5.68
C PRO A 194 2.12 9.62 -6.82
N ALA A 195 2.08 10.82 -7.40
CA ALA A 195 1.16 11.13 -8.48
C ALA A 195 1.47 10.34 -9.76
N PHE A 196 2.76 10.20 -10.10
CA PHE A 196 3.18 9.41 -11.25
C PHE A 196 2.92 7.91 -11.06
N ILE A 197 3.17 7.37 -9.88
CA ILE A 197 2.86 5.97 -9.56
C ILE A 197 1.34 5.75 -9.60
N ALA A 198 0.56 6.66 -9.03
CA ALA A 198 -0.89 6.58 -9.04
C ALA A 198 -1.47 6.62 -10.46
N SER A 199 -0.90 7.42 -11.37
CA SER A 199 -1.37 7.43 -12.77
C SER A 199 -1.12 6.08 -13.43
N LEU A 200 0.06 5.48 -13.21
CA LEU A 200 0.37 4.13 -13.69
C LEU A 200 -0.51 3.04 -13.07
N PHE A 201 -1.12 3.22 -11.91
CA PHE A 201 -2.10 2.25 -11.43
C PHE A 201 -3.51 2.51 -11.97
N SER A 202 -3.84 3.78 -12.20
CA SER A 202 -5.19 4.19 -12.63
C SER A 202 -5.48 3.78 -14.08
N PHE A 203 -4.48 3.70 -14.96
CA PHE A 203 -4.68 3.25 -16.35
C PHE A 203 -4.80 1.71 -16.50
N CYS A 204 -4.72 0.95 -15.40
CA CYS A 204 -4.75 -0.52 -15.41
C CYS A 204 -6.15 -1.13 -15.22
N GLU A 205 -7.09 -0.36 -14.66
CA GLU A 205 -8.48 -0.78 -14.38
C GLU A 205 -9.43 -0.40 -15.52
#